data_AF-A0A8H6CBC0-F1
#
_entry.id   AF-A0A8H6CBC0-F1
#
_cell.length_a   1.000
_cell.length_b   1.000
_cell.length_c   1.000
_cell.angle_alpha   90.00
_cell.angle_beta   90.00
_cell.angle_gamma   90.00
#
_symmetry.space_group_name_H-M   'P 1'
#
loop_
_entity.id
_entity.type
_entity.pdbx_description
1 polymer ?
#
loop_
_entity_poly.entity_id
_entity_poly.type
_entity_poly.pdbx_seq_one_letter_code
_entity_poly.pdbx_strand_id
1 'polypeptide(L)'
;MNEAAQAAQQSHTYNTADWYDHHDIYKAKQEQAKDRENRVKEASSGVLCVVCNTFKALPCVYCKNAPSPSGDPVPFVYYCSNTCATSDWPNHEAYCLASKNRRALFEVAEVLQEKYYTACAMDLLEVCQTGLNCSQMVRYDRQSLQRRIDAISENREQDKAFLGCFGGNNPMLFRRREVTKHFEGLDIEIHEMTICMEDRTRRFSFEEQAISIMDQHEVLQITMNNSEKYVLDIAGAQFGLYAPIVPFQQYVDSHVREIKGYKDFVYA
;
A
#
# COMPACT_ATOMS: atom_id res chain seq x y z
N MET A 1 45.06 -33.30 -3.45
CA MET A 1 44.23 -32.62 -4.48
C MET A 1 43.11 -33.55 -4.93
N ASN A 2 42.01 -33.68 -4.16
CA ASN A 2 40.68 -34.12 -4.64
C ASN A 2 39.65 -34.35 -3.51
N GLU A 3 39.47 -33.38 -2.62
CA GLU A 3 38.30 -33.39 -1.69
C GLU A 3 37.55 -32.05 -1.67
N ALA A 4 38.19 -30.94 -2.08
CA ALA A 4 37.55 -29.63 -2.15
C ALA A 4 36.65 -29.40 -3.39
N ALA A 5 36.65 -30.31 -4.37
CA ALA A 5 35.91 -30.14 -5.63
C ALA A 5 34.54 -30.86 -5.66
N GLN A 6 34.24 -31.74 -4.70
CA GLN A 6 32.97 -32.48 -4.66
C GLN A 6 31.87 -31.80 -3.82
N ALA A 7 32.20 -30.74 -3.07
CA ALA A 7 31.22 -29.99 -2.27
C ALA A 7 30.40 -28.95 -3.07
N ALA A 8 30.72 -28.73 -4.36
CA ALA A 8 30.10 -27.68 -5.18
C ALA A 8 28.95 -28.16 -6.09
N GLN A 9 28.54 -29.44 -6.00
CA GLN A 9 27.58 -30.05 -6.95
C GLN A 9 26.29 -30.59 -6.30
N GLN A 10 25.92 -30.13 -5.12
CA GLN A 10 24.56 -30.35 -4.59
C GLN A 10 23.68 -29.15 -4.96
N SER A 11 23.17 -29.17 -6.19
CA SER A 11 22.11 -28.28 -6.63
C SER A 11 20.82 -28.66 -5.88
N HIS A 12 20.54 -27.97 -4.78
CA HIS A 12 19.20 -27.98 -4.20
C HIS A 12 18.24 -27.33 -5.18
N THR A 13 17.43 -28.15 -5.85
CA THR A 13 16.20 -27.71 -6.50
C THR A 13 15.25 -27.26 -5.40
N TYR A 14 15.19 -25.96 -5.13
CA TYR A 14 14.20 -25.42 -4.22
C TYR A 14 12.82 -25.39 -4.89
N ASN A 15 11.86 -25.99 -4.21
CA ASN A 15 10.47 -26.04 -4.59
C ASN A 15 9.85 -24.67 -4.31
N THR A 16 9.27 -24.02 -5.33
CA THR A 16 8.60 -22.71 -5.23
C THR A 16 7.31 -22.73 -4.40
N ALA A 17 7.02 -23.83 -3.69
CA ALA A 17 5.82 -24.05 -2.90
C ALA A 17 5.86 -23.37 -1.51
N ASP A 18 7.04 -23.07 -0.96
CA ASP A 18 7.15 -22.48 0.40
C ASP A 18 6.84 -20.97 0.45
N TRP A 19 6.64 -20.32 -0.70
CA TRP A 19 6.15 -18.94 -0.79
C TRP A 19 4.62 -18.82 -0.62
N TYR A 20 3.89 -19.94 -0.48
CA TYR A 20 2.43 -19.97 -0.40
C TYR A 20 1.87 -20.03 1.04
N ASP A 21 2.47 -19.32 1.99
CA ASP A 21 1.84 -19.11 3.31
C ASP A 21 0.88 -17.90 3.34
N HIS A 22 0.42 -17.45 2.16
CA HIS A 22 -0.67 -16.49 2.00
C HIS A 22 -2.01 -17.02 2.57
N HIS A 23 -2.14 -18.33 2.77
CA HIS A 23 -3.39 -18.97 3.17
C HIS A 23 -3.75 -18.72 4.65
N ASP A 24 -2.76 -18.76 5.55
CA ASP A 24 -3.01 -18.59 6.99
C ASP A 24 -3.17 -17.11 7.37
N ILE A 25 -2.51 -16.21 6.65
CA ILE A 25 -2.73 -14.75 6.74
C ILE A 25 -4.12 -14.38 6.20
N TYR A 26 -4.55 -14.98 5.09
CA TYR A 26 -5.89 -14.76 4.55
C TYR A 26 -6.97 -15.26 5.53
N LYS A 27 -6.75 -16.40 6.18
CA LYS A 27 -7.63 -16.90 7.26
C LYS A 27 -7.68 -15.95 8.45
N ALA A 28 -6.55 -15.43 8.93
CA ALA A 28 -6.51 -14.49 10.05
C ALA A 28 -7.25 -13.18 9.73
N LYS A 29 -7.09 -12.65 8.50
CA LYS A 29 -7.86 -11.50 8.03
C LYS A 29 -9.36 -11.80 7.92
N GLN A 30 -9.74 -13.01 7.49
CA GLN A 30 -11.14 -13.45 7.46
C GLN A 30 -11.74 -13.63 8.87
N GLU A 31 -10.96 -14.10 9.84
CA GLU A 31 -11.43 -14.26 11.23
C GLU A 31 -11.58 -12.91 11.94
N GLN A 32 -10.64 -11.98 11.74
CA GLN A 32 -10.80 -10.60 12.22
C GLN A 32 -11.98 -9.89 11.55
N ALA A 33 -12.22 -10.13 10.26
CA ALA A 33 -13.40 -9.63 9.57
C ALA A 33 -14.70 -10.20 10.16
N LYS A 34 -14.73 -11.50 10.50
CA LYS A 34 -15.87 -12.16 11.15
C LYS A 34 -16.14 -11.64 12.57
N ASP A 35 -15.11 -11.44 13.39
CA ASP A 35 -15.29 -10.86 14.74
C ASP A 35 -15.83 -9.43 14.66
N ARG A 36 -15.31 -8.64 13.71
CA ARG A 36 -15.82 -7.29 13.44
C ARG A 36 -17.27 -7.30 12.95
N GLU A 37 -17.64 -8.23 12.08
CA GLU A 37 -19.04 -8.42 11.66
C GLU A 37 -19.96 -8.81 12.82
N ASN A 38 -19.51 -9.66 13.74
CA ASN A 38 -20.29 -10.04 14.91
C ASN A 38 -20.48 -8.86 15.89
N ARG A 39 -19.45 -8.05 16.11
CA ARG A 39 -19.57 -6.81 16.90
C ARG A 39 -20.48 -5.77 16.25
N VAL A 40 -20.47 -5.66 14.91
CA VAL A 40 -21.40 -4.80 14.16
C VAL A 40 -22.84 -5.31 14.29
N LYS A 41 -23.06 -6.63 14.27
CA LYS A 41 -24.38 -7.22 14.53
C LYS A 41 -24.88 -6.93 15.95
N GLU A 42 -24.01 -6.97 16.96
CA GLU A 42 -24.38 -6.60 18.34
C GLU A 42 -24.63 -5.09 18.50
N ALA A 43 -23.86 -4.24 17.82
CA ALA A 43 -24.06 -2.78 17.79
C ALA A 43 -25.29 -2.32 16.98
N SER A 44 -25.81 -3.17 16.08
CA SER A 44 -27.02 -2.87 15.27
C SER A 44 -28.32 -2.76 16.07
N SER A 45 -28.26 -3.06 17.38
CA SER A 45 -29.39 -2.90 18.31
C SER A 45 -29.78 -1.44 18.59
N GLY A 46 -28.98 -0.45 18.14
CA GLY A 46 -29.22 0.99 18.36
C GLY A 46 -29.24 1.89 17.12
N VAL A 47 -29.15 1.37 15.90
CA VAL A 47 -29.05 2.21 14.69
C VAL A 47 -30.40 2.32 13.96
N LEU A 48 -30.78 3.56 13.63
CA LEU A 48 -32.05 3.91 12.99
C LEU A 48 -31.92 3.97 11.46
N CYS A 49 -32.99 3.56 10.77
CA CYS A 49 -33.14 3.76 9.33
C CYS A 49 -33.25 5.25 9.01
N VAL A 50 -32.45 5.76 8.07
CA VAL A 50 -32.47 7.20 7.69
C VAL A 50 -33.82 7.66 7.11
N VAL A 51 -34.61 6.73 6.54
CA VAL A 51 -35.88 7.06 5.87
C VAL A 51 -37.07 7.00 6.83
N CYS A 52 -37.18 5.93 7.63
CA CYS A 52 -38.38 5.65 8.42
C CYS A 52 -38.14 5.57 9.93
N ASN A 53 -36.91 5.81 10.39
CA ASN A 53 -36.52 5.78 11.80
C ASN A 53 -36.85 4.47 12.54
N THR A 54 -36.93 3.35 11.83
CA THR A 54 -37.07 2.03 12.47
C THR A 54 -35.70 1.51 12.94
N PHE A 55 -35.69 0.84 14.08
CA PHE A 55 -34.50 0.16 14.62
C PHE A 55 -34.11 -1.06 13.76
N LYS A 56 -32.86 -1.52 13.90
CA LYS A 56 -32.26 -2.66 13.17
C LYS A 56 -31.97 -2.36 11.70
N ALA A 57 -31.54 -1.14 11.41
CA ALA A 57 -31.12 -0.78 10.07
C ALA A 57 -29.74 -1.38 9.73
N LEU A 58 -29.57 -1.84 8.48
CA LEU A 58 -28.31 -2.37 7.96
C LEU A 58 -27.58 -1.27 7.16
N PRO A 59 -26.25 -1.20 7.23
CA PRO A 59 -25.50 -0.19 6.47
C PRO A 59 -25.61 -0.47 4.97
N CYS A 60 -25.57 0.59 4.16
CA CYS A 60 -25.47 0.46 2.71
C CYS A 60 -24.28 -0.40 2.30
N VAL A 61 -24.54 -1.48 1.56
CA VAL A 61 -23.51 -2.48 1.19
C VAL A 61 -22.42 -1.94 0.27
N TYR A 62 -22.70 -0.85 -0.45
CA TYR A 62 -21.77 -0.27 -1.41
C TYR A 62 -20.79 0.70 -0.76
N CYS A 63 -21.27 1.60 0.10
CA CYS A 63 -20.44 2.59 0.78
C CYS A 63 -19.94 2.15 2.17
N LYS A 64 -20.41 1.01 2.71
CA LYS A 64 -19.85 0.48 3.97
C LYS A 64 -18.35 0.27 3.83
N ASN A 65 -17.63 0.58 4.91
CA ASN A 65 -16.18 0.47 5.04
C ASN A 65 -15.36 1.34 4.07
N ALA A 66 -15.97 2.30 3.37
CA ALA A 66 -15.19 3.29 2.64
C ALA A 66 -14.33 4.09 3.64
N PRO A 67 -13.03 4.31 3.35
CA PRO A 67 -12.18 5.17 4.16
C PRO A 67 -12.73 6.58 4.26
N SER A 68 -12.32 7.35 5.25
CA SER A 68 -12.71 8.76 5.36
C SER A 68 -11.82 9.66 4.52
N PRO A 69 -12.35 10.76 3.94
CA PRO A 69 -11.50 11.76 3.29
C PRO A 69 -10.60 12.48 4.31
N SER A 70 -11.06 12.64 5.56
CA SER A 70 -10.33 13.36 6.62
C SER A 70 -9.66 12.44 7.65
N GLY A 71 -9.85 11.12 7.52
CA GLY A 71 -9.45 10.15 8.55
C GLY A 71 -10.46 9.97 9.69
N ASP A 72 -11.47 10.85 9.80
CA ASP A 72 -12.50 10.76 10.84
C ASP A 72 -13.52 9.64 10.57
N PRO A 73 -14.17 9.06 11.60
CA PRO A 73 -15.25 8.11 11.38
C PRO A 73 -16.36 8.72 10.49
N VAL A 74 -16.54 8.18 9.28
CA VAL A 74 -17.62 8.62 8.40
C VAL A 74 -18.91 7.94 8.83
N PRO A 75 -19.99 8.69 9.10
CA PRO A 75 -21.28 8.07 9.39
C PRO A 75 -21.75 7.26 8.17
N PHE A 76 -22.06 5.98 8.40
CA PHE A 76 -22.69 5.15 7.37
C PHE A 76 -24.18 5.47 7.31
N VAL A 77 -24.76 5.35 6.12
CA VAL A 77 -26.21 5.40 5.96
C VAL A 77 -26.77 4.00 6.19
N TYR A 78 -27.81 3.91 7.01
CA TYR A 78 -28.46 2.66 7.38
C TYR A 78 -29.91 2.62 6.89
N TYR A 79 -30.31 1.46 6.38
CA TYR A 79 -31.65 1.21 5.87
C TYR A 79 -32.23 -0.05 6.52
N CYS A 80 -33.51 -0.03 6.91
CA CYS A 80 -34.19 -1.22 7.42
C CYS A 80 -34.62 -2.20 6.31
N SER A 81 -34.67 -1.74 5.06
CA SER A 81 -35.11 -2.52 3.90
C SER A 81 -34.58 -1.94 2.59
N ASN A 82 -34.60 -2.76 1.54
CA ASN A 82 -34.25 -2.30 0.18
C ASN A 82 -35.20 -1.20 -0.30
N THR A 83 -36.48 -1.23 0.10
CA THR A 83 -37.44 -0.17 -0.22
C THR A 83 -37.02 1.18 0.32
N CYS A 84 -36.52 1.24 1.57
CA CYS A 84 -35.97 2.48 2.13
C CYS A 84 -34.71 2.92 1.40
N ALA A 85 -33.80 2.00 1.08
CA ALA A 85 -32.59 2.31 0.31
C ALA A 85 -32.91 2.90 -1.07
N THR A 86 -33.84 2.30 -1.81
CA THR A 86 -34.29 2.81 -3.12
C THR A 86 -34.98 4.17 -3.00
N SER A 87 -35.80 4.36 -1.97
CA SER A 87 -36.50 5.63 -1.72
C SER A 87 -35.54 6.79 -1.41
N ASP A 88 -34.42 6.50 -0.75
CA ASP A 88 -33.38 7.49 -0.42
C ASP A 88 -32.32 7.65 -1.53
N TRP A 89 -32.35 6.80 -2.56
CA TRP A 89 -31.34 6.79 -3.62
C TRP A 89 -31.05 8.18 -4.22
N PRO A 90 -32.05 9.04 -4.53
CA PRO A 90 -31.78 10.38 -5.07
C PRO A 90 -30.93 11.27 -4.15
N ASN A 91 -30.96 11.06 -2.83
CA ASN A 91 -30.15 11.81 -1.87
C ASN A 91 -28.80 11.12 -1.59
N HIS A 92 -28.77 9.79 -1.66
CA HIS A 92 -27.63 8.98 -1.28
C HIS A 92 -26.64 8.71 -2.42
N GLU A 93 -27.10 8.68 -3.67
CA GLU A 93 -26.35 8.20 -4.84
C GLU A 93 -24.97 8.85 -4.98
N ALA A 94 -24.90 10.18 -4.97
CA ALA A 94 -23.64 10.91 -5.15
C ALA A 94 -22.61 10.55 -4.07
N TYR A 95 -23.04 10.52 -2.81
CA TYR A 95 -22.19 10.13 -1.68
C TYR A 95 -21.77 8.66 -1.76
N CYS A 96 -22.69 7.77 -2.13
CA CYS A 96 -22.44 6.35 -2.26
C CYS A 96 -21.39 6.05 -3.33
N LEU A 97 -21.50 6.71 -4.49
CA LEU A 97 -20.57 6.58 -5.60
C LEU A 97 -19.16 7.09 -5.21
N ALA A 98 -19.07 8.27 -4.60
CA ALA A 98 -17.81 8.81 -4.09
C ALA A 98 -17.13 7.84 -3.10
N SER A 99 -17.90 7.31 -2.15
CA SER A 99 -17.42 6.35 -1.15
C SER A 99 -16.94 5.04 -1.78
N LYS A 100 -17.68 4.52 -2.78
CA LYS A 100 -17.30 3.32 -3.53
C LYS A 100 -15.98 3.53 -4.28
N ASN A 101 -15.85 4.66 -4.98
CA ASN A 101 -14.64 5.00 -5.73
C ASN A 101 -13.44 5.16 -4.78
N ARG A 102 -13.64 5.78 -3.61
CA ARG A 102 -12.60 5.93 -2.60
C ARG A 102 -12.15 4.57 -2.06
N ARG A 103 -13.08 3.65 -1.79
CA ARG A 103 -12.72 2.29 -1.38
C ARG A 103 -11.87 1.60 -2.44
N ALA A 104 -12.28 1.66 -3.71
CA ALA A 104 -11.53 1.08 -4.82
C ALA A 104 -10.12 1.69 -4.95
N LEU A 105 -10.00 3.02 -4.82
CA LEU A 105 -8.73 3.73 -4.82
C LEU A 105 -7.76 3.21 -3.75
N PHE A 106 -8.24 3.02 -2.52
CA PHE A 106 -7.42 2.48 -1.42
C PHE A 106 -7.06 1.01 -1.61
N GLU A 107 -7.99 0.19 -2.08
CA GLU A 107 -7.73 -1.21 -2.41
C GLU A 107 -6.65 -1.35 -3.50
N VAL A 108 -6.72 -0.51 -4.54
CA VAL A 108 -5.69 -0.46 -5.60
C VAL A 108 -4.34 0.00 -5.05
N ALA A 109 -4.30 1.03 -4.20
CA ALA A 109 -3.08 1.53 -3.61
C ALA A 109 -2.33 0.45 -2.80
N GLU A 110 -3.05 -0.34 -2.00
CA GLU A 110 -2.49 -1.47 -1.25
C GLU A 110 -1.88 -2.53 -2.19
N VAL A 111 -2.59 -2.91 -3.26
CA VAL A 111 -2.10 -3.87 -4.24
C VAL A 111 -0.84 -3.35 -4.96
N LEU A 112 -0.83 -2.08 -5.35
CA LEU A 112 0.33 -1.46 -6.01
C LEU A 112 1.55 -1.43 -5.09
N GLN A 113 1.36 -1.12 -3.81
CA GLN A 113 2.43 -1.11 -2.83
C GLN A 113 2.99 -2.52 -2.57
N GLU A 114 2.12 -3.53 -2.43
CA GLU A 114 2.56 -4.92 -2.28
C GLU A 114 3.36 -5.37 -3.51
N LYS A 115 2.85 -5.10 -4.72
CA LYS A 115 3.59 -5.37 -5.95
C LYS A 115 4.94 -4.65 -5.97
N TYR A 116 4.98 -3.39 -5.54
CA TYR A 116 6.21 -2.59 -5.49
C TYR A 116 7.29 -3.32 -4.71
N TYR A 117 7.04 -3.58 -3.43
CA TYR A 117 8.00 -4.23 -2.55
C TYR A 117 8.36 -5.65 -2.98
N THR A 118 7.41 -6.42 -3.53
CA THR A 118 7.71 -7.75 -4.08
C THR A 118 8.75 -7.67 -5.19
N ALA A 119 8.62 -6.73 -6.15
CA ALA A 119 9.66 -6.66 -7.19
C ALA A 119 10.98 -6.07 -6.68
N CYS A 120 10.97 -5.12 -5.73
CA CYS A 120 12.21 -4.67 -5.09
C CYS A 120 12.96 -5.84 -4.43
N ALA A 121 12.24 -6.77 -3.78
CA ALA A 121 12.83 -7.97 -3.22
C ALA A 121 13.42 -8.89 -4.30
N MET A 122 12.73 -9.05 -5.44
CA MET A 122 13.21 -9.86 -6.57
C MET A 122 14.47 -9.26 -7.22
N ASP A 123 14.48 -7.96 -7.46
CA ASP A 123 15.63 -7.24 -8.04
C ASP A 123 16.86 -7.38 -7.13
N LEU A 124 16.66 -7.25 -5.81
CA LEU A 124 17.72 -7.44 -4.83
C LEU A 124 18.29 -8.86 -4.87
N LEU A 125 17.43 -9.87 -5.02
CA LEU A 125 17.85 -11.27 -5.18
C LEU A 125 18.65 -11.49 -6.48
N GLU A 126 18.25 -10.88 -7.60
CA GLU A 126 18.95 -11.01 -8.88
C GLU A 126 20.35 -10.36 -8.85
N VAL A 127 20.47 -9.16 -8.27
CA VAL A 127 21.76 -8.50 -8.06
C VAL A 127 22.71 -9.39 -7.26
N CYS A 128 22.20 -10.07 -6.22
CA CYS A 128 22.99 -11.00 -5.43
C CYS A 128 23.40 -12.26 -6.21
N GLN A 129 22.59 -12.74 -7.16
CA GLN A 129 22.91 -13.93 -7.96
C GLN A 129 23.94 -13.66 -9.05
N THR A 130 23.86 -12.49 -9.69
CA THR A 130 24.70 -12.15 -10.84
C THR A 130 26.10 -11.67 -10.44
N GLY A 131 26.33 -11.36 -9.16
CA GLY A 131 27.64 -10.89 -8.68
C GLY A 131 28.10 -9.59 -9.32
N LEU A 132 27.15 -8.82 -9.90
CA LEU A 132 27.42 -7.53 -10.51
C LEU A 132 28.04 -6.62 -9.44
N ASN A 133 29.30 -6.25 -9.66
CA ASN A 133 29.97 -5.20 -8.89
C ASN A 133 29.34 -3.86 -9.27
N CYS A 134 28.17 -3.56 -8.72
CA CYS A 134 27.75 -2.17 -8.62
C CYS A 134 28.71 -1.54 -7.61
N SER A 135 29.56 -0.62 -8.05
CA SER A 135 30.67 -0.04 -7.27
C SER A 135 30.25 0.69 -5.98
N GLN A 136 28.94 0.75 -5.70
CA GLN A 136 28.33 1.31 -4.49
C GLN A 136 27.48 0.30 -3.69
N MET A 137 27.33 -0.94 -4.14
CA MET A 137 26.63 -1.98 -3.39
C MET A 137 27.66 -2.92 -2.75
N VAL A 138 27.67 -2.93 -1.42
CA VAL A 138 28.41 -3.90 -0.62
C VAL A 138 28.09 -5.30 -1.12
N ARG A 139 29.10 -6.14 -1.35
CA ARG A 139 28.90 -7.54 -1.77
C ARG A 139 28.22 -8.30 -0.64
N TYR A 140 26.93 -8.56 -0.80
CA TYR A 140 26.22 -9.49 0.06
C TYR A 140 26.62 -10.91 -0.29
N ASP A 141 26.97 -11.72 0.71
CA ASP A 141 26.87 -13.15 0.54
C ASP A 141 25.37 -13.52 0.49
N ARG A 142 25.02 -14.34 -0.51
CA ARG A 142 23.64 -14.78 -0.77
C ARG A 142 22.97 -15.40 0.46
N GLN A 143 23.72 -16.12 1.31
CA GLN A 143 23.17 -16.75 2.50
C GLN A 143 22.87 -15.72 3.59
N SER A 144 23.63 -14.64 3.73
CA SER A 144 23.34 -13.57 4.69
C SER A 144 22.15 -12.71 4.27
N LEU A 145 21.98 -12.44 2.97
CA LEU A 145 20.78 -11.75 2.51
C LEU A 145 19.56 -12.68 2.59
N GLN A 146 19.66 -13.95 2.18
CA GLN A 146 18.54 -14.89 2.30
C GLN A 146 18.15 -15.10 3.77
N ARG A 147 19.11 -15.35 4.67
CA ARG A 147 18.85 -15.42 6.12
C ARG A 147 18.23 -14.14 6.66
N ARG A 148 18.64 -12.98 6.13
CA ARG A 148 17.98 -11.72 6.48
C ARG A 148 16.57 -11.68 5.94
N ILE A 149 16.30 -11.96 4.66
CA ILE A 149 14.94 -12.00 4.07
C ILE A 149 14.03 -12.96 4.86
N ASP A 150 14.55 -14.12 5.24
CA ASP A 150 13.83 -15.12 6.03
C ASP A 150 13.57 -14.62 7.47
N ALA A 151 14.53 -13.93 8.10
CA ALA A 151 14.40 -13.31 9.42
C ALA A 151 13.62 -11.98 9.44
N ILE A 152 13.56 -11.31 8.29
CA ILE A 152 12.87 -10.04 7.98
C ILE A 152 11.35 -10.28 8.05
N SER A 153 10.90 -11.50 7.75
CA SER A 153 9.47 -11.88 7.79
C SER A 153 8.75 -11.62 9.14
N GLU A 154 9.45 -11.47 10.26
CA GLU A 154 8.84 -11.14 11.55
C GLU A 154 8.43 -9.65 11.69
N ASN A 155 9.05 -8.73 10.94
CA ASN A 155 8.76 -7.28 11.02
C ASN A 155 8.59 -6.63 9.64
N ARG A 156 7.42 -6.87 9.03
CA ARG A 156 7.00 -6.31 7.74
C ARG A 156 7.25 -4.81 7.55
N GLU A 157 7.17 -4.03 8.62
CA GLU A 157 7.42 -2.59 8.56
C GLU A 157 8.91 -2.27 8.36
N GLN A 158 9.82 -3.02 8.98
CA GLN A 158 11.25 -2.89 8.71
C GLN A 158 11.59 -3.36 7.29
N ASP A 159 10.92 -4.39 6.81
CA ASP A 159 11.14 -4.96 5.47
C ASP A 159 10.78 -3.96 4.38
N LYS A 160 9.58 -3.37 4.46
CA LYS A 160 9.13 -2.34 3.54
C LYS A 160 10.07 -1.14 3.57
N ALA A 161 10.52 -0.75 4.76
CA ALA A 161 11.42 0.40 4.90
C ALA A 161 12.80 0.12 4.27
N PHE A 162 13.35 -1.07 4.49
CA PHE A 162 14.59 -1.52 3.87
C PHE A 162 14.45 -1.61 2.34
N LEU A 163 13.45 -2.33 1.84
CA LEU A 163 13.19 -2.48 0.40
C LEU A 163 12.90 -1.14 -0.28
N GLY A 164 12.20 -0.22 0.40
CA GLY A 164 11.97 1.14 -0.06
C GLY A 164 13.27 1.90 -0.30
N CYS A 165 14.23 1.81 0.63
CA CYS A 165 15.54 2.44 0.47
C CYS A 165 16.33 1.88 -0.72
N PHE A 166 16.22 0.58 -1.00
CA PHE A 166 16.92 -0.07 -2.12
C PHE A 166 16.27 0.22 -3.47
N GLY A 167 14.94 0.35 -3.53
CA GLY A 167 14.22 0.73 -4.76
C GLY A 167 14.56 2.15 -5.25
N GLY A 168 15.20 2.95 -4.40
CA GLY A 168 15.68 4.29 -4.73
C GLY A 168 14.56 5.28 -5.01
N ASN A 169 14.92 6.42 -5.61
CA ASN A 169 13.98 7.52 -5.86
C ASN A 169 13.03 7.28 -7.04
N ASN A 170 13.01 6.09 -7.63
CA ASN A 170 12.24 5.88 -8.86
C ASN A 170 11.27 4.70 -8.85
N PRO A 171 10.39 4.61 -7.83
CA PRO A 171 9.31 3.64 -7.84
C PRO A 171 8.36 3.84 -9.03
N MET A 172 8.29 5.06 -9.58
CA MET A 172 7.31 5.46 -10.58
C MET A 172 7.75 5.19 -12.03
N LEU A 173 9.03 5.34 -12.38
CA LEU A 173 9.50 5.05 -13.75
C LEU A 173 9.28 3.58 -14.12
N PHE A 174 9.36 2.66 -13.16
CA PHE A 174 9.30 1.24 -13.48
C PHE A 174 7.88 0.73 -13.76
N ARG A 175 6.82 1.50 -13.45
CA ARG A 175 5.46 0.93 -13.37
C ARG A 175 4.30 1.83 -13.78
N ARG A 176 4.52 2.90 -14.56
CA ARG A 176 3.41 3.73 -15.09
C ARG A 176 2.29 2.90 -15.72
N ARG A 177 2.64 1.90 -16.54
CA ARG A 177 1.68 0.98 -17.15
C ARG A 177 0.85 0.20 -16.14
N GLU A 178 1.48 -0.30 -15.07
CA GLU A 178 0.76 -1.02 -14.01
C GLU A 178 -0.16 -0.06 -13.26
N VAL A 179 0.31 1.13 -12.87
CA VAL A 179 -0.51 2.14 -12.19
C VAL A 179 -1.76 2.47 -13.03
N THR A 180 -1.59 2.81 -14.30
CA THR A 180 -2.70 3.07 -15.24
C THR A 180 -3.69 1.92 -15.26
N LYS A 181 -3.21 0.68 -15.41
CA LYS A 181 -4.06 -0.50 -15.52
C LYS A 181 -4.89 -0.77 -14.26
N HIS A 182 -4.34 -0.54 -13.06
CA HIS A 182 -5.09 -0.79 -11.84
C HIS A 182 -6.11 0.31 -11.55
N PHE A 183 -5.91 1.50 -12.09
CA PHE A 183 -6.86 2.60 -11.98
C PHE A 183 -7.87 2.68 -13.13
N GLU A 184 -7.80 1.75 -14.08
CA GLU A 184 -8.76 1.68 -15.19
C GLU A 184 -10.20 1.55 -14.67
N GLY A 185 -11.08 2.44 -15.14
CA GLY A 185 -12.47 2.51 -14.72
C GLY A 185 -12.74 3.39 -13.48
N LEU A 186 -11.69 3.98 -12.87
CA LEU A 186 -11.87 5.06 -11.91
C LEU A 186 -11.82 6.42 -12.62
N ASP A 187 -12.72 7.31 -12.22
CA ASP A 187 -12.78 8.69 -12.71
C ASP A 187 -11.84 9.56 -11.85
N ILE A 188 -10.55 9.52 -12.20
CA ILE A 188 -9.45 10.17 -11.48
C ILE A 188 -8.47 10.86 -12.42
N GLU A 189 -7.82 11.90 -11.91
CA GLU A 189 -6.67 12.56 -12.52
C GLU A 189 -5.42 12.26 -11.70
N ILE A 190 -4.30 11.97 -12.36
CA ILE A 190 -3.03 11.61 -11.71
C ILE A 190 -1.96 12.63 -12.12
N HIS A 191 -1.18 13.10 -11.15
CA HIS A 191 -0.02 13.96 -11.37
C HIS A 191 1.19 13.39 -10.63
N GLU A 192 2.36 13.39 -11.26
CA GLU A 192 3.61 13.09 -10.58
C GLU A 192 4.09 14.32 -9.82
N MET A 193 4.50 14.11 -8.57
CA MET A 193 5.03 15.15 -7.71
C MET A 193 6.42 14.79 -7.22
N THR A 194 7.32 15.76 -7.27
CA THR A 194 8.60 15.69 -6.57
C THR A 194 8.49 16.53 -5.31
N ILE A 195 8.74 15.91 -4.16
CA ILE A 195 8.64 16.53 -2.84
C ILE A 195 9.97 16.40 -2.09
N CYS A 196 10.21 17.29 -1.15
CA CYS A 196 11.25 17.15 -0.15
C CYS A 196 10.59 16.78 1.18
N MET A 197 11.01 15.66 1.76
CA MET A 197 10.47 15.21 3.04
C MET A 197 10.94 16.12 4.19
N GLU A 198 10.09 16.29 5.20
CA GLU A 198 10.48 16.79 6.52
C GLU A 198 11.44 15.78 7.15
N ASP A 199 12.49 16.24 7.86
CA ASP A 199 13.60 15.38 8.30
C ASP A 199 13.14 14.30 9.28
N ARG A 200 12.80 13.15 8.71
CA ARG A 200 12.41 11.92 9.41
C ARG A 200 13.21 10.73 8.91
N THR A 201 14.44 10.99 8.47
CA THR A 201 15.32 9.94 7.97
C THR A 201 15.50 8.87 9.03
N ARG A 202 14.85 7.72 8.82
CA ARG A 202 15.25 6.49 9.50
C ARG A 202 16.69 6.26 9.08
N ARG A 203 17.60 6.35 10.04
CA ARG A 203 19.00 6.05 9.79
C ARG A 203 19.13 4.55 9.63
N PHE A 204 19.26 4.09 8.40
CA PHE A 204 19.67 2.73 8.14
C PHE A 204 21.19 2.69 8.20
N SER A 205 21.71 2.02 9.21
CA SER A 205 23.10 1.60 9.25
C SER A 205 23.19 0.21 8.64
N PHE A 206 24.00 0.07 7.60
CA PHE A 206 24.31 -1.22 7.02
C PHE A 206 25.82 -1.45 7.15
N GLU A 207 26.22 -2.49 7.89
CA GLU A 207 27.64 -2.81 8.13
C GLU A 207 28.47 -1.58 8.54
N GLU A 208 27.95 -0.80 9.50
CA GLU A 208 28.54 0.44 10.02
C GLU A 208 28.59 1.62 9.04
N GLN A 209 28.16 1.46 7.78
CA GLN A 209 27.95 2.56 6.85
C GLN A 209 26.52 3.11 6.95
N ALA A 210 26.43 4.42 7.16
CA ALA A 210 25.15 5.12 7.12
C ALA A 210 24.71 5.27 5.66
N ILE A 211 23.54 4.73 5.31
CA ILE A 211 22.92 4.98 4.02
C ILE A 211 22.22 6.34 4.12
N SER A 212 22.69 7.31 3.34
CA SER A 212 22.01 8.60 3.21
C SER A 212 20.81 8.42 2.28
N ILE A 213 19.60 8.52 2.85
CA ILE A 213 18.39 8.63 2.03
C ILE A 213 18.36 10.05 1.45
N MET A 214 18.06 10.18 0.17
CA MET A 214 17.84 11.48 -0.45
C MET A 214 16.60 12.13 0.17
N ASP A 215 16.66 13.45 0.38
CA ASP A 215 15.51 14.18 0.91
C ASP A 215 14.43 14.41 -0.15
N GLN A 216 14.78 14.27 -1.43
CA GLN A 216 13.85 14.29 -2.56
C GLN A 216 13.18 12.93 -2.75
N HIS A 217 11.86 12.96 -2.90
CA HIS A 217 11.01 11.78 -3.09
C HIS A 217 9.98 12.02 -4.19
N GLU A 218 9.62 10.98 -4.92
CA GLU A 218 8.61 11.02 -5.98
C GLU A 218 7.33 10.30 -5.52
N VAL A 219 6.19 10.99 -5.63
CA VAL A 219 4.87 10.47 -5.27
C VAL A 219 3.85 10.80 -6.36
N LEU A 220 2.66 10.19 -6.30
CA LEU A 220 1.55 10.56 -7.15
C LEU A 220 0.48 11.34 -6.38
N GLN A 221 0.06 12.50 -6.90
CA GLN A 221 -1.19 13.12 -6.49
C GLN A 221 -2.32 12.57 -7.34
N ILE A 222 -3.35 12.07 -6.66
CA ILE A 222 -4.57 11.57 -7.28
C ILE A 222 -5.70 12.53 -6.92
N THR A 223 -6.39 13.05 -7.93
CA THR A 223 -7.59 13.88 -7.76
C THR A 223 -8.80 13.09 -8.25
N MET A 224 -9.76 12.87 -7.38
CA MET A 224 -11.03 12.21 -7.73
C MET A 224 -11.99 13.22 -8.36
N ASN A 225 -12.99 12.74 -9.10
CA ASN A 225 -14.01 13.57 -9.74
C ASN A 225 -14.81 14.48 -8.79
N ASN A 226 -14.89 14.13 -7.51
CA ASN A 226 -15.50 14.95 -6.47
C ASN A 226 -14.51 15.94 -5.82
N SER A 227 -13.35 16.16 -6.46
CA SER A 227 -12.26 17.04 -6.01
C SER A 227 -11.50 16.58 -4.75
N GLU A 228 -11.77 15.37 -4.23
CA GLU A 228 -10.93 14.80 -3.18
C GLU A 228 -9.52 14.53 -3.71
N LYS A 229 -8.50 14.86 -2.92
CA LYS A 229 -7.10 14.70 -3.29
C LYS A 229 -6.39 13.76 -2.34
N TYR A 230 -5.55 12.90 -2.90
CA TYR A 230 -4.76 11.91 -2.19
C TYR A 230 -3.32 11.91 -2.69
N VAL A 231 -2.39 11.51 -1.82
CA VAL A 231 -1.02 11.15 -2.19
C VAL A 231 -0.92 9.64 -2.17
N LEU A 232 -0.56 9.03 -3.31
CA LEU A 232 -0.16 7.63 -3.42
C LEU A 232 1.38 7.58 -3.33
N ASP A 233 1.85 6.98 -2.25
CA ASP A 233 3.26 6.81 -1.91
C ASP A 233 3.58 5.33 -1.66
N ILE A 234 3.85 4.60 -2.74
CA ILE A 234 4.15 3.17 -2.68
C ILE A 234 5.51 2.87 -2.05
N ALA A 235 6.42 3.84 -1.96
CA ALA A 235 7.76 3.69 -1.38
C ALA A 235 7.93 4.41 -0.04
N GLY A 236 6.85 4.96 0.52
CA GLY A 236 6.86 5.82 1.71
C GLY A 236 7.44 5.16 2.97
N ALA A 237 7.53 3.83 3.00
CA ALA A 237 8.08 3.11 4.14
C ALA A 237 9.54 3.46 4.39
N GLN A 238 10.29 3.94 3.39
CA GLN A 238 11.66 4.44 3.57
C GLN A 238 11.71 5.64 4.56
N PHE A 239 10.60 6.37 4.69
CA PHE A 239 10.41 7.46 5.65
C PHE A 239 9.54 7.05 6.85
N GLY A 240 9.25 5.76 7.01
CA GLY A 240 8.33 5.25 8.03
C GLY A 240 6.85 5.47 7.73
N LEU A 241 6.48 5.77 6.48
CA LEU A 241 5.10 5.94 6.04
C LEU A 241 4.58 4.66 5.39
N TYR A 242 3.83 3.86 6.15
CA TYR A 242 3.40 2.54 5.70
C TYR A 242 2.10 2.53 4.91
N ALA A 243 1.24 3.52 5.13
CA ALA A 243 0.00 3.67 4.38
C ALA A 243 0.35 4.07 2.94
N PRO A 244 -0.05 3.29 1.91
CA PRO A 244 0.28 3.59 0.53
C PRO A 244 -0.46 4.81 0.01
N ILE A 245 -1.60 5.16 0.61
CA ILE A 245 -2.39 6.31 0.21
C ILE A 245 -2.89 7.08 1.42
N VAL A 246 -2.78 8.41 1.35
CA VAL A 246 -3.13 9.33 2.44
C VAL A 246 -3.84 10.54 1.85
N PRO A 247 -4.83 11.14 2.53
CA PRO A 247 -5.40 12.43 2.12
C PRO A 247 -4.30 13.48 1.89
N PHE A 248 -4.41 14.22 0.79
CA PHE A 248 -3.33 15.09 0.31
C PHE A 248 -2.89 16.11 1.34
N GLN A 249 -3.83 16.83 1.93
CA GLN A 249 -3.53 17.87 2.91
C GLN A 249 -2.86 17.28 4.15
N GLN A 250 -3.37 16.15 4.64
CA GLN A 250 -2.77 15.43 5.76
C GLN A 250 -1.32 15.05 5.44
N TYR A 251 -1.05 14.45 4.28
CA TYR A 251 0.30 14.04 3.89
C TYR A 251 1.26 15.23 3.79
N VAL A 252 0.83 16.33 3.16
CA VAL A 252 1.64 17.54 3.00
C VAL A 252 1.97 18.15 4.37
N ASP A 253 0.97 18.34 5.22
CA ASP A 253 1.14 19.00 6.52
C ASP A 253 2.01 18.17 7.48
N SER A 254 1.98 16.85 7.40
CA SER A 254 2.71 15.99 8.33
C SER A 254 4.07 15.52 7.85
N HIS A 255 4.37 15.57 6.55
CA HIS A 255 5.55 14.90 5.99
C HIS A 255 6.33 15.71 4.96
N VAL A 256 5.77 16.77 4.40
CA VAL A 256 6.38 17.49 3.28
C VAL A 256 6.93 18.83 3.74
N ARG A 257 8.23 19.02 3.57
CA ARG A 257 8.91 20.30 3.80
C ARG A 257 8.73 21.24 2.61
N GLU A 258 8.80 20.71 1.39
CA GLU A 258 8.71 21.52 0.17
C GLU A 258 8.21 20.68 -1.01
N ILE A 259 7.40 21.26 -1.89
CA ILE A 259 7.01 20.66 -3.17
C ILE A 259 7.88 21.26 -4.26
N LYS A 260 8.69 20.43 -4.93
CA LYS A 260 9.67 20.87 -5.94
C LYS A 260 9.10 20.96 -7.35
N GLY A 261 8.06 20.19 -7.67
CA GLY A 261 7.46 20.25 -8.99
C GLY A 261 6.30 19.30 -9.20
N TYR A 262 5.58 19.54 -10.29
CA TYR A 262 4.48 18.76 -10.81
C TYR A 262 4.77 18.37 -12.25
N LYS A 263 4.41 17.14 -12.63
CA LYS A 263 4.38 16.70 -14.02
C LYS A 263 3.07 15.97 -14.28
N ASP A 264 2.43 16.28 -15.40
CA ASP A 264 1.22 15.56 -15.80
C ASP A 264 1.54 14.08 -16.02
N PHE A 265 0.70 13.21 -15.49
CA PHE A 265 0.82 11.78 -15.72
C PHE A 265 0.25 11.46 -17.11
N VAL A 266 1.10 11.55 -18.13
CA VAL A 266 0.70 11.24 -19.51
C VAL A 266 0.56 9.72 -19.67
N TYR A 267 -0.67 9.26 -19.94
CA TYR A 267 -0.96 7.89 -20.34
C TYR A 267 -0.22 7.59 -21.66
N ALA A 268 0.83 6.79 -21.60
CA ALA A 268 1.56 6.28 -22.78
C ALA A 268 1.04 4.90 -23.18
#